data_AF-A0A2Z5EEC9-F1
#
_entry.id   AF-A0A2Z5EEC9-F1
#
_cell.length_a   1.000
_cell.length_b   1.000
_cell.length_c   1.000
_cell.angle_alpha   90.00
_cell.angle_beta   90.00
_cell.angle_gamma   90.00
#
_symmetry.space_group_name_H-M   'P 1'
#
loop_
_entity.id
_entity.type
_entity.pdbx_description
1 polymer ?
#
loop_
_entity_poly.entity_id
_entity_poly.type
_entity_poly.pdbx_seq_one_letter_code
_entity_poly.pdbx_strand_id
1 'polypeptide(L)'
;MSPDALTSFWHVAKPFVGLIMVVLLFASFALERFPPVVIALIGAALMLGTGILAPADVLTVFSNPAPITIAAFFILSGALIRTGAIEALASLMIARARERPRRTVAELMGTAMLAPAFINNTPVVMVLIPLVKKLGRTVHIAATRLLIPLSYLAILSGTLTLVGTSTNLLVDGVAQENGLAPFGIFEITAVGAVALLSGGLTLLLLGPKLLPNRPDDELDVDSDRQYITELLPTFRGAAGRPLSEFGALRRGAVKVVGIKRGSQVLRNVLASEQILSSDRIIVATSAHELDALARSHDFMVGLQNVGRSIRLAHDERDEAVRMIGITLAPTHPAIGRRLREIPFLSNLGVRVLGLSRPRHLAGPDLANARLRAGDSLLVAADDQAASELRENANFIAEDTSGVRRYRRHRAPIAALTLALVILGAAFNVMPVYALALLGVAIVLATRCLDAEEAWAAIDGNVIVLIFAMLAFGLGLEKADSVKLIVDTLSPWMNGLPPLALIIALYAATSALTETVTNNAVAVIMTPIAIGIAGQSGVDARPLVIAVMFAASASFATPIGYQTNTMVYAAADYRFADFVKIGLPMNIIVGGATCAAIYVLT
;
A
#
# COMPACT_ATOMS: atom_id res chain seq x y z
N MET A 1 -48.13 -7.96 -28.40
CA MET A 1 -48.40 -8.09 -26.95
C MET A 1 -48.96 -6.76 -26.48
N SER A 2 -50.05 -6.75 -25.70
CA SER A 2 -50.56 -5.51 -25.10
C SER A 2 -49.50 -4.92 -24.15
N PRO A 3 -49.49 -3.59 -23.92
CA PRO A 3 -48.58 -2.95 -22.95
C PRO A 3 -48.62 -3.63 -21.57
N ASP A 4 -49.80 -4.09 -21.14
CA ASP A 4 -50.00 -4.79 -19.86
C ASP A 4 -49.39 -6.20 -19.82
N ALA A 5 -49.34 -6.88 -20.97
CA ALA A 5 -48.67 -8.18 -21.08
C ALA A 5 -47.14 -8.04 -21.04
N LEU A 6 -46.60 -6.93 -21.53
CA LEU A 6 -45.15 -6.64 -21.47
C LEU A 6 -44.71 -6.22 -20.07
N THR A 7 -45.50 -5.41 -19.36
CA THR A 7 -45.20 -5.02 -17.98
C THR A 7 -45.31 -6.20 -17.01
N SER A 8 -46.34 -7.04 -17.14
CA SER A 8 -46.46 -8.26 -16.33
C SER A 8 -45.34 -9.27 -16.60
N PHE A 9 -44.96 -9.49 -17.86
CA PHE A 9 -43.80 -10.32 -18.20
C PHE A 9 -42.50 -9.76 -17.61
N TRP A 10 -42.30 -8.44 -17.70
CA TRP A 10 -41.13 -7.78 -17.14
C TRP A 10 -41.06 -7.93 -15.61
N HIS A 11 -42.18 -7.81 -14.90
CA HIS A 11 -42.22 -8.06 -13.45
C HIS A 11 -41.78 -9.48 -13.06
N VAL A 12 -42.15 -10.50 -13.84
CA VAL A 12 -41.74 -11.88 -13.58
C VAL A 12 -40.28 -12.14 -13.99
N ALA A 13 -39.80 -11.50 -15.06
CA ALA A 13 -38.44 -11.69 -15.57
C ALA A 13 -37.36 -10.95 -14.76
N LYS A 14 -37.71 -9.80 -14.16
CA LYS A 14 -36.79 -8.94 -13.38
C LYS A 14 -35.91 -9.71 -12.37
N PRO A 15 -36.46 -10.57 -11.48
CA PRO A 15 -35.65 -11.31 -10.52
C PRO A 15 -34.60 -12.21 -11.17
N PHE A 16 -34.95 -12.88 -12.27
CA PHE A 16 -34.05 -13.76 -13.01
C PHE A 16 -32.96 -12.98 -13.75
N VAL A 17 -33.31 -11.84 -14.33
CA VAL A 17 -32.33 -10.95 -14.98
C VAL A 17 -31.30 -10.47 -13.96
N GLY A 18 -31.74 -10.02 -12.78
CA GLY A 18 -30.82 -9.61 -11.72
C GLY A 18 -29.92 -10.76 -11.24
N LEU A 19 -30.43 -11.99 -11.14
CA LEU A 19 -29.60 -13.16 -10.79
C LEU A 19 -28.56 -13.49 -11.87
N ILE A 20 -28.95 -13.43 -13.15
CA ILE A 20 -28.02 -13.60 -14.27
C ILE A 20 -26.94 -12.52 -14.21
N MET A 21 -27.30 -11.27 -13.90
CA MET A 21 -26.32 -10.20 -13.73
C MET A 21 -25.35 -10.46 -12.57
N VAL A 22 -25.81 -11.00 -11.44
CA VAL A 22 -24.92 -11.39 -10.33
C VAL A 22 -23.93 -12.47 -10.78
N VAL A 23 -24.40 -13.50 -11.47
CA VAL A 23 -23.53 -14.58 -12.00
C VAL A 23 -22.51 -14.03 -12.99
N LEU A 24 -22.94 -13.16 -13.91
CA LEU A 24 -22.04 -12.51 -14.87
C LEU A 24 -21.03 -11.59 -14.18
N LEU A 25 -21.44 -10.88 -13.13
CA LEU A 25 -20.57 -10.00 -12.35
C LEU A 25 -19.48 -10.82 -11.64
N PHE A 26 -19.86 -11.88 -10.93
CA PHE A 26 -18.90 -12.78 -10.29
C PHE A 26 -17.98 -13.48 -11.27
N ALA A 27 -18.51 -13.98 -12.39
CA ALA A 27 -17.70 -14.58 -13.43
C ALA A 27 -16.70 -13.56 -14.01
N SER A 28 -17.13 -12.31 -14.19
CA SER A 28 -16.25 -11.23 -14.68
C SER A 28 -15.15 -10.89 -13.68
N PHE A 29 -15.47 -10.85 -12.38
CA PHE A 29 -14.47 -10.65 -11.34
C PHE A 29 -13.46 -11.81 -11.31
N ALA A 30 -13.92 -13.05 -11.36
CA ALA A 30 -13.07 -14.24 -11.33
C ALA A 30 -12.19 -14.38 -12.58
N LEU A 31 -12.61 -13.81 -13.72
CA LEU A 31 -11.82 -13.80 -14.95
C LEU A 31 -10.70 -12.75 -14.96
N GLU A 32 -10.73 -11.77 -14.05
CA GLU A 32 -9.72 -10.73 -13.86
C GLU A 32 -9.28 -9.97 -15.14
N ARG A 33 -10.09 -10.00 -16.21
CA ARG A 33 -9.75 -9.33 -17.49
C ARG A 33 -9.75 -7.81 -17.38
N PHE A 34 -10.58 -7.27 -16.50
CA PHE A 34 -10.73 -5.84 -16.27
C PHE A 34 -10.60 -5.53 -14.77
N PRO A 35 -10.18 -4.31 -14.40
CA PRO A 35 -10.16 -3.88 -13.01
C PRO A 35 -11.56 -4.00 -12.36
N PRO A 36 -11.65 -4.38 -11.07
CA PRO A 36 -12.93 -4.57 -10.39
C PRO A 36 -13.87 -3.36 -10.47
N VAL A 37 -13.31 -2.14 -10.39
CA VAL A 37 -14.07 -0.89 -10.52
C VAL A 37 -14.80 -0.78 -11.87
N VAL A 38 -14.18 -1.24 -12.96
CA VAL A 38 -14.77 -1.21 -14.30
C VAL A 38 -15.92 -2.21 -14.39
N ILE A 39 -15.72 -3.41 -13.86
CA ILE A 39 -16.74 -4.47 -13.83
C ILE A 39 -17.97 -4.02 -13.03
N ALA A 40 -17.75 -3.42 -11.86
CA ALA A 40 -18.84 -2.89 -11.04
C ALA A 40 -19.58 -1.75 -11.74
N LEU A 41 -18.87 -0.81 -12.38
CA LEU A 41 -19.48 0.26 -13.16
C LEU A 41 -20.32 -0.26 -14.32
N ILE A 42 -19.83 -1.26 -15.05
CA ILE A 42 -20.59 -1.92 -16.11
C ILE A 42 -21.84 -2.59 -15.52
N GLY A 43 -21.70 -3.28 -14.39
CA GLY A 43 -22.84 -3.88 -13.68
C GLY A 43 -23.91 -2.85 -13.31
N ALA A 44 -23.52 -1.73 -12.70
CA ALA A 44 -24.43 -0.63 -12.36
C ALA A 44 -25.05 0.01 -13.61
N ALA A 45 -24.27 0.22 -14.67
CA ALA A 45 -24.75 0.75 -15.94
C ALA A 45 -25.74 -0.18 -16.64
N LEU A 46 -25.54 -1.50 -16.54
CA LEU A 46 -26.48 -2.51 -17.05
C LEU A 46 -27.78 -2.53 -16.24
N MET A 47 -27.72 -2.40 -14.91
CA MET A 47 -28.91 -2.27 -14.05
C MET A 47 -29.73 -1.02 -14.42
N LEU A 48 -29.06 0.09 -14.74
CA LEU A 48 -29.70 1.31 -15.25
C LEU A 48 -30.27 1.12 -16.66
N GLY A 49 -29.48 0.56 -17.57
CA GLY A 49 -29.86 0.36 -18.98
C GLY A 49 -31.02 -0.62 -19.15
N THR A 50 -31.16 -1.60 -18.25
CA THR A 50 -32.31 -2.51 -18.21
C THR A 50 -33.54 -1.89 -17.55
N GLY A 51 -33.41 -0.75 -16.86
CA GLY A 51 -34.51 -0.12 -16.13
C GLY A 51 -34.89 -0.85 -14.83
N ILE A 52 -34.01 -1.73 -14.34
CA ILE A 52 -34.13 -2.32 -12.99
C ILE A 52 -33.88 -1.24 -11.94
N LEU A 53 -32.84 -0.43 -12.16
CA LEU A 53 -32.51 0.73 -11.34
C LEU A 53 -33.02 2.00 -12.02
N ALA A 54 -33.78 2.83 -11.31
CA ALA A 54 -34.22 4.12 -11.85
C ALA A 54 -33.09 5.16 -11.72
N PRO A 55 -33.00 6.18 -12.59
CA PRO A 55 -31.99 7.23 -12.48
C PRO A 55 -32.00 7.97 -11.13
N ALA A 56 -33.18 8.14 -10.53
CA ALA A 56 -33.31 8.76 -9.21
C ALA A 56 -32.68 7.92 -8.09
N ASP A 57 -32.69 6.59 -8.23
CA ASP A 57 -32.12 5.67 -7.24
C ASP A 57 -30.61 5.81 -7.16
N VAL A 58 -29.95 6.10 -8.28
CA VAL A 58 -28.51 6.37 -8.31
C VAL A 58 -28.15 7.54 -7.39
N LEU A 59 -28.98 8.59 -7.35
CA LEU A 59 -28.75 9.74 -6.47
C LEU A 59 -28.89 9.37 -4.98
N THR A 60 -29.74 8.40 -4.66
CA THR A 60 -29.87 7.90 -3.28
C THR A 60 -28.60 7.19 -2.82
N VAL A 61 -27.94 6.45 -3.72
CA VAL A 61 -26.64 5.79 -3.46
C VAL A 61 -25.54 6.81 -3.14
N PHE A 62 -25.56 7.99 -3.77
CA PHE A 62 -24.63 9.08 -3.44
C PHE A 62 -24.86 9.70 -2.06
N SER A 63 -26.03 9.47 -1.46
CA SER A 63 -26.37 9.96 -0.11
C SER A 63 -25.94 8.99 1.00
N ASN A 64 -25.42 7.81 0.65
CA ASN A 64 -24.92 6.84 1.63
C ASN A 64 -23.71 7.41 2.38
N PRO A 65 -23.65 7.30 3.73
CA PRO A 65 -22.54 7.83 4.53
C PRO A 65 -21.23 7.04 4.40
N ALA A 66 -21.26 5.77 3.99
CA ALA A 66 -20.09 4.89 3.97
C ALA A 66 -18.98 5.36 2.99
N PRO A 67 -19.26 5.68 1.71
CA PRO A 67 -18.24 6.20 0.78
C PRO A 67 -17.53 7.46 1.29
N ILE A 68 -18.29 8.39 1.87
CA ILE A 68 -17.76 9.66 2.41
C ILE A 68 -16.87 9.38 3.62
N THR A 69 -17.31 8.47 4.51
CA THR A 69 -16.52 8.04 5.67
C THR A 69 -15.19 7.45 5.23
N ILE A 70 -15.20 6.55 4.24
CA ILE A 70 -13.98 5.92 3.71
C ILE A 70 -13.04 6.95 3.10
N ALA A 71 -13.55 7.88 2.29
CA ALA A 71 -12.76 8.96 1.71
C ALA A 71 -12.12 9.85 2.80
N ALA A 72 -12.86 10.19 3.86
CA ALA A 72 -12.33 10.96 4.97
C ALA A 72 -11.22 10.20 5.73
N PHE A 73 -11.39 8.90 5.97
CA PHE A 73 -10.33 8.08 6.58
C PHE A 73 -9.13 7.86 5.68
N PHE A 74 -9.28 7.84 4.35
CA PHE A 74 -8.14 7.89 3.43
C PHE A 74 -7.33 9.17 3.61
N ILE A 75 -7.99 10.32 3.72
CA ILE A 75 -7.33 11.60 3.99
C ILE A 75 -6.62 11.59 5.36
N LEU A 76 -7.30 11.13 6.41
CA LEU A 76 -6.72 11.04 7.76
C LEU A 76 -5.51 10.09 7.80
N SER A 77 -5.59 8.95 7.11
CA SER A 77 -4.48 8.00 6.93
C SER A 77 -3.34 8.66 6.14
N GLY A 78 -3.67 9.37 5.06
CA GLY A 78 -2.74 10.15 4.24
C GLY A 78 -1.97 11.18 5.05
N ALA A 79 -2.64 11.88 5.98
CA ALA A 79 -1.99 12.82 6.89
C ALA A 79 -0.99 12.14 7.83
N LEU A 80 -1.33 10.96 8.36
CA LEU A 80 -0.44 10.18 9.22
C LEU A 80 0.82 9.72 8.47
N ILE A 81 0.66 9.32 7.21
CA ILE A 81 1.76 8.93 6.32
C ILE A 81 2.61 10.16 5.97
N ARG A 82 1.98 11.28 5.59
CA ARG A 82 2.67 12.50 5.15
C ARG A 82 3.46 13.19 6.25
N THR A 83 2.94 13.13 7.47
CA THR A 83 3.65 13.59 8.67
C THR A 83 4.77 12.64 9.10
N GLY A 84 4.82 11.42 8.54
CA GLY A 84 5.84 10.43 8.83
C GLY A 84 5.65 9.77 10.20
N ALA A 85 4.45 9.76 10.76
CA ALA A 85 4.20 9.14 12.06
C ALA A 85 4.46 7.62 12.02
N ILE A 86 4.05 6.94 10.94
CA ILE A 86 4.29 5.51 10.73
C ILE A 86 5.80 5.24 10.55
N GLU A 87 6.51 6.10 9.82
CA GLU A 87 7.96 5.98 9.61
C GLU A 87 8.77 6.31 10.88
N ALA A 88 8.32 7.28 11.68
CA ALA A 88 8.91 7.59 12.99
C ALA A 88 8.78 6.40 13.94
N LEU A 89 7.60 5.74 13.96
CA LEU A 89 7.39 4.52 14.73
C LEU A 89 8.33 3.40 14.24
N ALA A 90 8.40 3.17 12.93
CA ALA A 90 9.30 2.20 12.32
C ALA A 90 10.80 2.45 12.63
N SER A 91 11.27 3.70 12.52
CA SER A 91 12.67 4.07 12.74
C SER A 91 13.09 3.97 14.21
N LEU A 92 12.20 4.31 15.15
CA LEU A 92 12.40 4.07 16.59
C LEU A 92 12.63 2.58 16.88
N MET A 93 11.92 1.70 16.16
CA MET A 93 12.05 0.25 16.31
C MET A 93 13.38 -0.25 15.72
N ILE A 94 13.81 0.27 14.56
CA ILE A 94 15.11 -0.06 13.96
C ILE A 94 16.26 0.33 14.89
N ALA A 95 16.21 1.50 15.52
CA ALA A 95 17.27 1.95 16.41
C ALA A 95 17.53 0.96 17.56
N ARG A 96 16.46 0.32 18.06
CA ARG A 96 16.52 -0.70 19.13
C ARG A 96 16.81 -2.11 18.61
N ALA A 97 16.68 -2.35 17.29
CA ALA A 97 16.89 -3.64 16.64
C ALA A 97 18.32 -4.19 16.82
N ARG A 98 19.32 -3.31 16.90
CA ARG A 98 20.72 -3.70 17.06
C ARG A 98 21.01 -4.37 18.41
N GLU A 99 20.22 -4.07 19.43
CA GLU A 99 20.44 -4.61 20.78
C GLU A 99 19.58 -5.84 21.08
N ARG A 100 18.32 -5.89 20.59
CA ARG A 100 17.35 -6.95 20.92
C ARG A 100 16.55 -7.42 19.70
N PRO A 101 17.17 -8.13 18.75
CA PRO A 101 16.59 -8.48 17.45
C PRO A 101 15.22 -9.20 17.53
N ARG A 102 15.09 -10.22 18.38
CA ARG A 102 13.82 -10.96 18.56
C ARG A 102 12.70 -10.10 19.16
N ARG A 103 13.05 -9.20 20.09
CA ARG A 103 12.09 -8.27 20.70
C ARG A 103 11.59 -7.27 19.67
N THR A 104 12.46 -6.76 18.80
CA THR A 104 12.07 -5.83 17.74
C THR A 104 11.17 -6.47 16.69
N VAL A 105 11.37 -7.75 16.36
CA VAL A 105 10.43 -8.48 15.49
C VAL A 105 9.05 -8.58 16.16
N ALA A 106 9.00 -8.88 17.46
CA ALA A 106 7.74 -8.93 18.20
C ALA A 106 7.06 -7.55 18.28
N GLU A 107 7.82 -6.49 18.54
CA GLU A 107 7.31 -5.12 18.54
C GLU A 107 6.77 -4.74 17.16
N LEU A 108 7.46 -5.13 16.07
CA LEU A 108 7.02 -4.87 14.70
C LEU A 108 5.71 -5.57 14.37
N MET A 109 5.61 -6.86 14.72
CA MET A 109 4.35 -7.60 14.58
C MET A 109 3.25 -6.98 15.44
N GLY A 110 3.57 -6.51 16.64
CA GLY A 110 2.64 -5.76 17.50
C GLY A 110 2.15 -4.45 16.85
N THR A 111 3.03 -3.69 16.20
CA THR A 111 2.64 -2.51 15.42
C THR A 111 1.72 -2.89 14.26
N ALA A 112 2.03 -3.97 13.55
CA ALA A 112 1.18 -4.50 12.48
C ALA A 112 -0.18 -5.03 12.99
N MET A 113 -0.29 -5.36 14.28
CA MET A 113 -1.54 -5.76 14.92
C MET A 113 -2.38 -4.59 15.43
N LEU A 114 -1.80 -3.41 15.65
CA LEU A 114 -2.50 -2.28 16.28
C LEU A 114 -2.78 -1.13 15.31
N ALA A 115 -1.83 -0.77 14.45
CA ALA A 115 -2.00 0.35 13.53
C ALA A 115 -3.14 0.12 12.50
N PRO A 116 -3.28 -1.07 11.89
CA PRO A 116 -4.34 -1.32 10.90
C PRO A 116 -5.76 -1.36 11.49
N ALA A 117 -5.90 -1.49 12.82
CA ALA A 117 -7.20 -1.38 13.47
C ALA A 117 -7.82 0.02 13.37
N PHE A 118 -7.03 1.04 13.04
CA PHE A 118 -7.46 2.45 13.03
C PHE A 118 -7.12 3.19 11.74
N ILE A 119 -6.33 2.57 10.86
CA ILE A 119 -5.78 3.15 9.64
C ILE A 119 -5.96 2.09 8.55
N ASN A 120 -6.16 2.52 7.31
CA ASN A 120 -6.23 1.57 6.20
C ASN A 120 -4.99 0.63 6.17
N ASN A 121 -5.24 -0.67 6.01
CA ASN A 121 -4.23 -1.72 5.98
C ASN A 121 -3.13 -1.49 4.93
N THR A 122 -3.48 -0.96 3.76
CA THR A 122 -2.59 -0.92 2.59
C THR A 122 -1.34 -0.05 2.82
N PRO A 123 -1.45 1.23 3.21
CA PRO A 123 -0.26 2.04 3.47
C PRO A 123 0.60 1.56 4.64
N VAL A 124 -0.03 1.00 5.68
CA VAL A 124 0.71 0.47 6.84
C VAL A 124 1.60 -0.69 6.40
N VAL A 125 1.04 -1.67 5.69
CA VAL A 125 1.81 -2.82 5.19
C VAL A 125 2.89 -2.37 4.22
N MET A 126 2.62 -1.43 3.32
CA MET A 126 3.60 -0.90 2.37
C MET A 126 4.83 -0.30 3.07
N VAL A 127 4.64 0.45 4.16
CA VAL A 127 5.74 1.02 4.96
C VAL A 127 6.48 -0.07 5.76
N LEU A 128 5.76 -1.09 6.24
CA LEU A 128 6.33 -2.16 7.06
C LEU A 128 7.08 -3.23 6.26
N ILE A 129 6.74 -3.50 4.99
CA ILE A 129 7.45 -4.45 4.12
C ILE A 129 8.98 -4.21 4.07
N PRO A 130 9.48 -3.01 3.70
CA PRO A 130 10.93 -2.77 3.62
C PRO A 130 11.59 -2.87 5.00
N LEU A 131 10.86 -2.48 6.05
CA LEU A 131 11.32 -2.60 7.43
C LEU A 131 11.47 -4.07 7.85
N VAL A 132 10.48 -4.92 7.56
CA VAL A 132 10.53 -6.35 7.85
C VAL A 132 11.70 -7.02 7.13
N LYS A 133 11.93 -6.68 5.86
CA LYS A 133 13.08 -7.20 5.12
C LYS A 133 14.41 -6.80 5.75
N LYS A 134 14.57 -5.51 6.07
CA LYS A 134 15.79 -4.98 6.70
C LYS A 134 16.04 -5.64 8.07
N LEU A 135 14.98 -5.83 8.85
CA LEU A 135 15.06 -6.48 10.15
C LEU A 135 15.37 -7.97 9.99
N GLY A 136 14.69 -8.68 9.09
CA GLY A 136 14.93 -10.09 8.75
C GLY A 136 16.40 -10.38 8.46
N ARG A 137 17.04 -9.51 7.64
CA ARG A 137 18.49 -9.57 7.35
C ARG A 137 19.35 -9.40 8.61
N THR A 138 18.98 -8.47 9.49
CA THR A 138 19.72 -8.18 10.72
C THR A 138 19.63 -9.33 11.73
N VAL A 139 18.50 -10.04 11.76
CA VAL A 139 18.21 -11.12 12.71
C VAL A 139 18.41 -12.52 12.14
N HIS A 140 18.88 -12.63 10.89
CA HIS A 140 19.04 -13.86 10.12
C HIS A 140 17.75 -14.72 10.02
N ILE A 141 16.60 -14.06 9.86
CA ILE A 141 15.31 -14.70 9.55
C ILE A 141 14.89 -14.28 8.14
N ALA A 142 14.55 -15.26 7.30
CA ALA A 142 14.08 -15.00 5.94
C ALA A 142 12.84 -14.08 5.93
N ALA A 143 12.78 -13.10 5.03
CA ALA A 143 11.62 -12.22 4.89
C ALA A 143 10.34 -13.02 4.54
N THR A 144 10.51 -14.12 3.79
CA THR A 144 9.46 -15.09 3.46
C THR A 144 8.81 -15.76 4.68
N ARG A 145 9.43 -15.71 5.87
CA ARG A 145 8.79 -16.14 7.13
C ARG A 145 8.04 -15.04 7.86
N LEU A 146 8.24 -13.77 7.53
CA LEU A 146 7.72 -12.64 8.30
C LEU A 146 6.64 -11.86 7.55
N LEU A 147 6.67 -11.82 6.22
CA LEU A 147 5.77 -10.98 5.44
C LEU A 147 4.33 -11.53 5.36
N ILE A 148 4.12 -12.86 5.24
CA ILE A 148 2.76 -13.43 5.36
C ILE A 148 2.16 -13.13 6.74
N PRO A 149 2.84 -13.41 7.87
CA PRO A 149 2.34 -13.02 9.19
C PRO A 149 2.04 -11.52 9.30
N LEU A 150 2.89 -10.66 8.74
CA LEU A 150 2.64 -9.21 8.69
C LEU A 150 1.29 -8.90 8.02
N SER A 151 1.03 -9.46 6.84
CA SER A 151 -0.23 -9.22 6.11
C SER A 151 -1.43 -9.77 6.87
N TYR A 152 -1.36 -11.02 7.35
CA TYR A 152 -2.50 -11.66 8.02
C TYR A 152 -2.84 -10.97 9.35
N LEU A 153 -1.83 -10.56 10.13
CA LEU A 153 -2.05 -9.79 11.36
C LEU A 153 -2.65 -8.42 11.04
N ALA A 154 -2.25 -7.77 9.95
CA ALA A 154 -2.86 -6.51 9.53
C ALA A 154 -4.32 -6.69 9.09
N ILE A 155 -4.63 -7.76 8.34
CA ILE A 155 -6.00 -8.10 7.94
C ILE A 155 -6.88 -8.37 9.16
N LEU A 156 -6.43 -9.23 10.08
CA LEU A 156 -7.15 -9.55 11.33
C LEU A 156 -7.25 -8.35 12.28
N SER A 157 -6.26 -7.47 12.29
CA SER A 157 -6.32 -6.21 13.04
C SER A 157 -7.38 -5.27 12.48
N GLY A 158 -7.49 -5.19 11.15
CA GLY A 158 -8.50 -4.38 10.48
C GLY A 158 -9.95 -4.77 10.81
N THR A 159 -10.18 -5.98 11.34
CA THR A 159 -11.52 -6.42 11.79
C THR A 159 -11.80 -6.10 13.26
N LEU A 160 -10.85 -5.50 14.00
CA LEU A 160 -11.09 -5.06 15.38
C LEU A 160 -12.03 -3.86 15.46
N THR A 161 -12.09 -3.02 14.42
CA THR A 161 -12.97 -1.85 14.41
C THR A 161 -13.70 -1.75 13.08
N LEU A 162 -14.83 -1.04 13.09
CA LEU A 162 -15.57 -0.73 11.87
C LEU A 162 -14.70 0.00 10.83
N VAL A 163 -13.80 0.87 11.29
CA VAL A 163 -12.95 1.73 10.44
C VAL A 163 -11.69 1.02 9.92
N GLY A 164 -11.26 -0.05 10.59
CA GLY A 164 -9.98 -0.71 10.29
C GLY A 164 -9.89 -1.24 8.85
N THR A 165 -11.02 -1.61 8.24
CA THR A 165 -11.05 -1.99 6.83
C THR A 165 -12.24 -1.40 6.08
N SER A 166 -12.02 -1.06 4.81
CA SER A 166 -13.04 -0.56 3.89
C SER A 166 -14.21 -1.54 3.73
N THR A 167 -13.96 -2.84 3.88
CA THR A 167 -14.99 -3.88 3.75
C THR A 167 -16.02 -3.79 4.87
N ASN A 168 -15.61 -3.48 6.10
CA ASN A 168 -16.53 -3.31 7.24
C ASN A 168 -17.44 -2.10 7.05
N LEU A 169 -16.87 -0.96 6.64
CA LEU A 169 -17.64 0.25 6.31
C LEU A 169 -18.62 0.01 5.16
N LEU A 170 -18.23 -0.80 4.18
CA LEU A 170 -19.09 -1.17 3.05
C LEU A 170 -20.28 -2.04 3.47
N VAL A 171 -20.02 -3.07 4.29
CA VAL A 171 -21.09 -3.93 4.83
C VAL A 171 -22.05 -3.12 5.70
N ASP A 172 -21.54 -2.24 6.57
CA ASP A 172 -22.37 -1.34 7.38
C ASP A 172 -23.21 -0.39 6.51
N GLY A 173 -22.61 0.18 5.45
CA GLY A 173 -23.34 1.01 4.49
C GLY A 173 -24.50 0.28 3.80
N VAL A 174 -24.28 -0.97 3.37
CA VAL A 174 -25.33 -1.81 2.76
C VAL A 174 -26.37 -2.24 3.79
N ALA A 175 -25.94 -2.57 5.01
CA ALA A 175 -26.84 -2.94 6.10
C ALA A 175 -27.80 -1.80 6.45
N GLN A 176 -27.31 -0.56 6.49
CA GLN A 176 -28.12 0.64 6.72
C GLN A 176 -29.13 0.90 5.60
N GLU A 177 -28.73 0.70 4.33
CA GLU A 177 -29.66 0.77 3.19
C GLU A 177 -30.80 -0.26 3.30
N ASN A 178 -30.52 -1.41 3.88
CA ASN A 178 -31.49 -2.48 4.14
C ASN A 178 -32.23 -2.30 5.49
N GLY A 179 -32.15 -1.12 6.12
CA GLY A 179 -32.93 -0.75 7.30
C GLY A 179 -32.34 -1.15 8.65
N LEU A 180 -31.10 -1.65 8.72
CA LEU A 180 -30.41 -1.90 9.98
C LEU A 180 -29.87 -0.59 10.59
N ALA A 181 -29.81 -0.55 11.92
CA ALA A 181 -29.15 0.55 12.62
C ALA A 181 -27.63 0.53 12.34
N PRO A 182 -26.97 1.70 12.28
CA PRO A 182 -25.52 1.78 12.05
C PRO A 182 -24.73 0.99 13.09
N PHE A 183 -23.64 0.36 12.64
CA PHE A 183 -22.73 -0.33 13.54
C PHE A 183 -21.90 0.66 14.37
N GLY A 184 -21.72 0.37 15.66
CA GLY A 184 -20.75 1.09 16.49
C GLY A 184 -19.31 0.75 16.08
N ILE A 185 -18.37 1.68 16.27
CA ILE A 185 -16.96 1.44 15.91
C ILE A 185 -16.38 0.19 16.58
N PHE A 186 -16.71 -0.02 17.85
CA PHE A 186 -16.16 -1.10 18.67
C PHE A 186 -17.10 -2.29 18.86
N GLU A 187 -18.20 -2.32 18.12
CA GLU A 187 -19.22 -3.35 18.29
C GLU A 187 -18.72 -4.74 17.88
N ILE A 188 -17.95 -4.79 16.80
CA ILE A 188 -17.33 -6.02 16.30
C ILE A 188 -16.02 -6.38 17.02
N THR A 189 -15.54 -5.53 17.96
CA THR A 189 -14.21 -5.68 18.56
C THR A 189 -14.06 -6.95 19.38
N ALA A 190 -15.10 -7.39 20.09
CA ALA A 190 -15.01 -8.60 20.89
C ALA A 190 -14.81 -9.84 20.00
N VAL A 191 -15.57 -9.93 18.90
CA VAL A 191 -15.41 -10.97 17.87
C VAL A 191 -14.05 -10.85 17.18
N GLY A 192 -13.64 -9.63 16.82
CA GLY A 192 -12.36 -9.37 16.18
C GLY A 192 -11.15 -9.69 17.05
N ALA A 193 -11.25 -9.49 18.37
CA ALA A 193 -10.22 -9.89 19.30
C ALA A 193 -10.05 -11.42 19.32
N VAL A 194 -11.14 -12.19 19.26
CA VAL A 194 -11.08 -13.66 19.16
C VAL A 194 -10.47 -14.08 17.82
N ALA A 195 -10.85 -13.44 16.71
CA ALA A 195 -10.29 -13.71 15.39
C ALA A 195 -8.77 -13.40 15.36
N LEU A 196 -8.35 -12.27 15.91
CA LEU A 196 -6.95 -11.86 15.97
C LEU A 196 -6.12 -12.78 16.89
N LEU A 197 -6.65 -13.15 18.06
CA LEU A 197 -5.95 -14.04 18.98
C LEU A 197 -5.82 -15.46 18.40
N SER A 198 -6.89 -15.99 17.80
CA SER A 198 -6.86 -17.31 17.17
C SER A 198 -5.93 -17.33 15.96
N GLY A 199 -5.95 -16.29 15.11
CA GLY A 199 -5.05 -16.17 13.96
C GLY A 199 -3.60 -15.96 14.37
N GLY A 200 -3.34 -15.11 15.36
CA GLY A 200 -2.01 -14.91 15.93
C GLY A 200 -1.43 -16.18 16.55
N LEU A 201 -2.25 -16.93 17.31
CA LEU A 201 -1.86 -18.22 17.87
C LEU A 201 -1.59 -19.26 16.77
N THR A 202 -2.42 -19.30 15.74
CA THR A 202 -2.24 -20.20 14.59
C THR A 202 -0.95 -19.90 13.84
N LEU A 203 -0.63 -18.63 13.60
CA LEU A 203 0.64 -18.21 13.01
C LEU A 203 1.84 -18.57 13.90
N LEU A 204 1.70 -18.46 15.23
CA LEU A 204 2.76 -18.81 16.17
C LEU A 204 3.03 -20.32 16.22
N LEU A 205 1.98 -21.14 16.15
CA LEU A 205 2.08 -22.61 16.24
C LEU A 205 2.41 -23.27 14.89
N LEU A 206 1.72 -22.88 13.82
CA LEU A 206 1.85 -23.49 12.50
C LEU A 206 2.86 -22.76 11.60
N GLY A 207 3.06 -21.45 11.81
CA GLY A 207 3.96 -20.64 10.99
C GLY A 207 5.38 -21.19 10.89
N PRO A 208 6.05 -21.61 11.99
CA PRO A 208 7.40 -22.17 11.91
C PRO A 208 7.52 -23.42 11.02
N LYS A 209 6.44 -24.19 10.87
CA LYS A 209 6.40 -25.42 10.08
C LYS A 209 5.92 -25.20 8.64
N LEU A 210 4.94 -24.32 8.43
CA LEU A 210 4.26 -24.15 7.13
C LEU A 210 4.82 -22.99 6.31
N LEU A 211 5.41 -21.96 6.93
CA LEU A 211 5.92 -20.79 6.21
C LEU A 211 7.26 -21.11 5.51
N PRO A 212 7.42 -20.67 4.26
CA PRO A 212 8.66 -20.89 3.51
C PRO A 212 9.83 -20.17 4.19
N ASN A 213 10.97 -20.86 4.27
CA ASN A 213 12.24 -20.33 4.76
C ASN A 213 13.24 -20.25 3.61
N ARG A 214 12.96 -19.39 2.63
CA ARG A 214 13.87 -19.15 1.52
C ARG A 214 14.73 -17.96 1.88
N PRO A 215 16.07 -18.10 1.97
CA PRO A 215 16.95 -16.95 2.13
C PRO A 215 16.61 -15.93 1.04
N ASP A 216 16.59 -14.65 1.39
CA ASP A 216 16.53 -13.62 0.36
C ASP A 216 17.75 -13.84 -0.53
N ASP A 217 17.54 -14.17 -1.81
CA ASP A 217 18.63 -14.20 -2.78
C ASP A 217 19.29 -12.82 -2.73
N GLU A 218 20.62 -12.77 -2.58
CA GLU A 218 21.40 -11.55 -2.31
C GLU A 218 21.25 -10.44 -3.38
N LEU A 219 20.40 -10.65 -4.40
CA LEU A 219 20.45 -9.96 -5.68
C LEU A 219 19.18 -9.22 -6.10
N ASP A 220 18.09 -9.18 -5.34
CA ASP A 220 16.93 -8.40 -5.79
C ASP A 220 16.09 -7.76 -4.67
N VAL A 221 15.51 -6.61 -5.01
CA VAL A 221 14.66 -5.71 -4.20
C VAL A 221 15.39 -4.63 -3.36
N ASP A 222 15.88 -3.64 -4.10
CA ASP A 222 15.57 -2.21 -3.91
C ASP A 222 16.12 -1.43 -2.70
N SER A 223 17.40 -1.62 -2.34
CA SER A 223 18.08 -0.65 -1.45
C SER A 223 19.56 -0.37 -1.70
N ASP A 224 20.15 -0.86 -2.78
CA ASP A 224 21.50 -0.43 -3.18
C ASP A 224 21.67 -0.47 -4.71
N ARG A 225 20.87 0.32 -5.46
CA ARG A 225 21.37 0.80 -6.76
C ARG A 225 22.66 1.57 -6.45
N GLN A 226 23.81 0.97 -6.73
CA GLN A 226 25.10 1.60 -6.49
C GLN A 226 25.37 2.60 -7.61
N TYR A 227 25.30 3.88 -7.27
CA TYR A 227 25.69 4.97 -8.15
C TYR A 227 27.20 5.14 -8.08
N ILE A 228 27.83 5.10 -9.25
CA ILE A 228 29.21 5.56 -9.39
C ILE A 228 29.20 7.08 -9.42
N THR A 229 30.05 7.68 -8.60
CA THR A 229 30.31 9.11 -8.56
C THR A 229 31.80 9.41 -8.51
N GLU A 230 32.14 10.66 -8.84
CA GLU A 230 33.48 11.23 -8.64
C GLU A 230 33.40 12.28 -7.54
N LEU A 231 34.29 12.19 -6.56
CA LEU A 231 34.46 13.16 -5.49
C LEU A 231 35.76 13.95 -5.74
N LEU A 232 35.65 15.28 -5.71
CA LEU A 232 36.81 16.18 -5.73
C LEU A 232 36.99 16.80 -4.34
N PRO A 233 38.16 16.68 -3.70
CA PRO A 233 38.41 17.31 -2.41
C PRO A 233 38.34 18.84 -2.51
N THR A 234 37.55 19.49 -1.64
CA THR A 234 37.34 20.95 -1.68
C THR A 234 38.36 21.71 -0.80
N PHE A 235 38.93 21.04 0.20
CA PHE A 235 39.82 21.67 1.18
C PHE A 235 41.24 21.89 0.63
N ARG A 236 41.74 23.14 0.74
CA ARG A 236 43.15 23.50 0.50
C ARG A 236 44.15 22.74 1.40
N GLY A 237 43.69 22.06 2.46
CA GLY A 237 44.47 21.21 3.36
C GLY A 237 44.23 19.70 3.22
N ALA A 238 43.52 19.25 2.18
CA ALA A 238 43.28 17.82 1.93
C ALA A 238 44.51 17.11 1.31
N ALA A 239 45.44 17.88 0.72
CA ALA A 239 46.67 17.36 0.14
C ALA A 239 47.58 16.73 1.19
N GLY A 240 47.98 15.47 0.97
CA GLY A 240 48.91 14.75 1.83
C GLY A 240 48.26 14.01 3.01
N ARG A 241 46.94 14.11 3.19
CA ARG A 241 46.21 13.31 4.19
C ARG A 241 45.89 11.92 3.65
N PRO A 242 45.99 10.87 4.48
CA PRO A 242 45.58 9.52 4.09
C PRO A 242 44.06 9.45 3.93
N LEU A 243 43.60 8.60 3.00
CA LEU A 243 42.17 8.33 2.75
C LEU A 243 41.40 7.98 4.04
N SER A 244 42.07 7.34 5.01
CA SER A 244 41.53 6.94 6.31
C SER A 244 41.11 8.08 7.24
N GLU A 245 41.56 9.32 7.02
CA GLU A 245 41.18 10.49 7.84
C GLU A 245 39.83 11.11 7.41
N PHE A 246 39.33 10.78 6.22
CA PHE A 246 38.06 11.30 5.73
C PHE A 246 36.89 10.47 6.28
N GLY A 247 36.29 10.95 7.38
CA GLY A 247 35.17 10.27 8.05
C GLY A 247 33.96 10.01 7.15
N ALA A 248 33.71 10.86 6.15
CA ALA A 248 32.64 10.67 5.17
C ALA A 248 32.82 9.42 4.30
N LEU A 249 34.07 8.98 4.06
CA LEU A 249 34.39 7.80 3.26
C LEU A 249 34.42 6.49 4.07
N ARG A 250 34.35 6.58 5.40
CA ARG A 250 34.30 5.40 6.31
C ARG A 250 32.89 4.87 6.56
N ARG A 251 31.86 5.55 6.05
CA ARG A 251 30.47 5.07 6.19
C ARG A 251 30.33 3.73 5.47
N GLY A 252 29.75 2.73 6.12
CA GLY A 252 29.71 1.34 5.60
C GLY A 252 29.01 1.14 4.25
N ALA A 253 28.32 2.17 3.74
CA ALA A 253 27.65 2.18 2.45
C ALA A 253 28.42 2.93 1.33
N VAL A 254 29.65 3.40 1.61
CA VAL A 254 30.50 4.13 0.67
C VAL A 254 31.69 3.25 0.26
N LYS A 255 31.66 2.71 -0.96
CA LYS A 255 32.72 1.86 -1.49
C LYS A 255 33.66 2.67 -2.39
N VAL A 256 34.91 2.84 -1.97
CA VAL A 256 35.94 3.47 -2.81
C VAL A 256 36.36 2.48 -3.90
N VAL A 257 36.11 2.84 -5.16
CA VAL A 257 36.42 2.01 -6.34
C VAL A 257 37.84 2.27 -6.84
N GLY A 258 38.32 3.50 -6.73
CA GLY A 258 39.66 3.87 -7.14
C GLY A 258 39.95 5.35 -6.97
N ILE A 259 41.21 5.73 -7.19
CA ILE A 259 41.64 7.14 -7.29
C ILE A 259 42.14 7.39 -8.70
N LYS A 260 41.61 8.41 -9.36
CA LYS A 260 42.10 8.88 -10.65
C LYS A 260 43.09 10.01 -10.44
N ARG A 261 44.35 9.76 -10.79
CA ARG A 261 45.48 10.68 -10.72
C ARG A 261 45.95 10.99 -12.14
N GLY A 262 45.52 12.14 -12.66
CA GLY A 262 45.76 12.51 -14.06
C GLY A 262 45.11 11.53 -15.04
N SER A 263 45.92 10.86 -15.87
CA SER A 263 45.48 9.86 -16.85
C SER A 263 45.41 8.43 -16.31
N GLN A 264 45.94 8.17 -15.11
CA GLN A 264 45.98 6.85 -14.51
C GLN A 264 44.87 6.67 -13.48
N VAL A 265 44.29 5.46 -13.44
CA VAL A 265 43.31 5.06 -12.42
C VAL A 265 43.97 4.03 -11.52
N LEU A 266 44.28 4.42 -10.30
CA LEU A 266 44.78 3.55 -9.25
C LEU A 266 43.62 2.71 -8.72
N ARG A 267 43.70 1.39 -8.96
CA ARG A 267 42.78 0.39 -8.42
C ARG A 267 43.43 -0.27 -7.20
N ASN A 268 42.62 -0.72 -6.24
CA ASN A 268 43.06 -1.26 -4.94
C ASN A 268 43.73 -0.19 -4.04
N VAL A 269 42.97 0.85 -3.75
CA VAL A 269 43.44 1.97 -2.91
C VAL A 269 43.53 1.52 -1.45
N LEU A 270 44.74 1.57 -0.88
CA LEU A 270 44.96 1.32 0.54
C LEU A 270 44.43 2.49 1.36
N ALA A 271 43.94 2.22 2.58
CA ALA A 271 43.43 3.27 3.48
C ALA A 271 44.52 4.30 3.90
N SER A 272 45.80 3.94 3.74
CA SER A 272 46.97 4.78 3.97
C SER A 272 47.37 5.63 2.77
N GLU A 273 46.74 5.48 1.61
CA GLU A 273 47.10 6.21 0.39
C GLU A 273 46.82 7.71 0.56
N GLN A 274 47.83 8.54 0.26
CA GLN A 274 47.73 9.98 0.38
C GLN A 274 47.02 10.59 -0.84
N ILE A 275 46.06 11.47 -0.57
CA ILE A 275 45.28 12.15 -1.61
C ILE A 275 45.98 13.46 -1.98
N LEU A 276 46.12 13.72 -3.28
CA LEU A 276 46.61 14.99 -3.82
C LEU A 276 45.43 15.91 -4.19
N SER A 277 45.64 17.23 -4.21
CA SER A 277 44.58 18.22 -4.52
C SER A 277 43.89 18.03 -5.88
N SER A 278 44.53 17.32 -6.81
CA SER A 278 44.02 17.06 -8.16
C SER A 278 43.49 15.64 -8.35
N ASP A 279 43.50 14.83 -7.29
CA ASP A 279 43.00 13.46 -7.34
C ASP A 279 41.46 13.46 -7.34
N ARG A 280 40.88 12.58 -8.16
CA ARG A 280 39.43 12.32 -8.15
C ARG A 280 39.18 10.96 -7.54
N ILE A 281 38.38 10.94 -6.47
CA ILE A 281 38.04 9.69 -5.77
C ILE A 281 36.80 9.12 -6.43
N ILE A 282 36.90 7.93 -6.99
CA ILE A 282 35.78 7.23 -7.61
C ILE A 282 35.12 6.37 -6.54
N VAL A 283 33.84 6.60 -6.33
CA VAL A 283 33.08 5.98 -5.25
C VAL A 283 31.81 5.35 -5.81
N ALA A 284 31.46 4.17 -5.33
CA ALA A 284 30.18 3.52 -5.53
C ALA A 284 29.39 3.57 -4.23
N THR A 285 28.20 4.19 -4.25
CA THR A 285 27.39 4.35 -3.04
C THR A 285 25.89 4.46 -3.37
N SER A 286 25.04 4.42 -2.36
CA SER A 286 23.58 4.54 -2.51
C SER A 286 23.17 5.98 -2.77
N ALA A 287 21.96 6.20 -3.32
CA ALA A 287 21.44 7.56 -3.56
C ALA A 287 21.36 8.40 -2.27
N HIS A 288 21.04 7.78 -1.13
CA HIS A 288 20.94 8.44 0.18
C HIS A 288 22.31 8.93 0.68
N GLU A 289 23.35 8.08 0.61
CA GLU A 289 24.70 8.51 0.99
C GLU A 289 25.29 9.49 -0.02
N LEU A 290 24.92 9.38 -1.30
CA LEU A 290 25.33 10.32 -2.33
C LEU A 290 24.79 11.74 -2.06
N ASP A 291 23.54 11.87 -1.60
CA ASP A 291 22.98 13.15 -1.10
C ASP A 291 23.75 13.68 0.11
N ALA A 292 24.01 12.80 1.08
CA ALA A 292 24.73 13.18 2.28
C ALA A 292 26.18 13.64 1.98
N LEU A 293 26.83 13.02 0.99
CA LEU A 293 28.14 13.43 0.47
C LEU A 293 28.04 14.74 -0.32
N ALA A 294 27.00 14.92 -1.13
CA ALA A 294 26.78 16.14 -1.90
C ALA A 294 26.56 17.37 -1.01
N ARG A 295 26.02 17.16 0.20
CA ARG A 295 25.85 18.18 1.25
C ARG A 295 27.05 18.30 2.20
N SER A 296 28.06 17.44 2.08
CA SER A 296 29.26 17.51 2.91
C SER A 296 30.20 18.59 2.40
N HIS A 297 30.86 19.31 3.31
CA HIS A 297 31.79 20.40 2.95
C HIS A 297 33.16 19.87 2.48
N ASP A 298 33.39 18.56 2.66
CA ASP A 298 34.69 17.94 2.43
C ASP A 298 34.94 17.68 0.93
N PHE A 299 33.87 17.41 0.16
CA PHE A 299 33.93 16.97 -1.22
C PHE A 299 32.89 17.63 -2.12
N MET A 300 33.30 17.96 -3.35
CA MET A 300 32.36 18.24 -4.44
C MET A 300 32.01 16.94 -5.17
N VAL A 301 30.71 16.65 -5.29
CA VAL A 301 30.18 15.37 -5.81
C VAL A 301 29.70 15.46 -7.25
N GLY A 302 29.99 14.44 -8.07
CA GLY A 302 29.43 14.31 -9.41
C GLY A 302 30.28 14.96 -10.52
N LEU A 303 29.76 14.95 -11.74
CA LEU A 303 30.50 15.36 -12.93
C LEU A 303 30.71 16.88 -12.96
N GLN A 304 31.96 17.30 -12.93
CA GLN A 304 32.35 18.72 -12.97
C GLN A 304 32.56 19.21 -14.42
N ASN A 305 32.29 20.49 -14.66
CA ASN A 305 32.57 21.21 -15.93
C ASN A 305 31.77 20.78 -17.17
N VAL A 306 30.54 20.28 -16.98
CA VAL A 306 29.60 20.09 -18.10
C VAL A 306 28.37 20.95 -17.81
N GLY A 307 28.18 22.01 -18.61
CA GLY A 307 27.07 22.98 -18.46
C GLY A 307 27.33 24.15 -17.51
N ARG A 308 26.29 24.98 -17.31
CA ARG A 308 26.33 26.09 -16.33
C ARG A 308 26.62 25.48 -14.95
N SER A 309 27.72 25.90 -14.35
CA SER A 309 28.15 25.41 -13.04
C SER A 309 27.14 25.82 -11.98
N ILE A 310 26.21 24.93 -11.63
CA ILE A 310 25.58 24.98 -10.32
C ILE A 310 26.66 24.58 -9.32
N ARG A 311 27.35 25.61 -8.82
CA ARG A 311 28.25 25.46 -7.68
C ARG A 311 27.36 25.16 -6.47
N LEU A 312 27.26 23.87 -6.12
CA LEU A 312 26.70 23.40 -4.84
C LEU A 312 27.54 23.87 -3.61
N ALA A 313 28.27 24.98 -3.73
CA ALA A 313 29.22 25.45 -2.73
C ALA A 313 29.23 26.97 -2.69
N HIS A 314 28.25 27.55 -1.99
CA HIS A 314 28.52 28.44 -0.86
C HIS A 314 27.27 28.85 -0.06
N ASP A 315 26.02 28.62 -0.55
CA ASP A 315 24.83 29.15 0.16
C ASP A 315 23.50 28.38 -0.08
N GLU A 316 23.50 27.07 -0.32
CA GLU A 316 22.26 26.34 -0.61
C GLU A 316 21.54 25.83 0.65
N ARG A 317 20.94 26.79 1.37
CA ARG A 317 19.71 26.60 2.15
C ARG A 317 18.46 26.88 1.32
N ASP A 318 18.55 26.95 -0.01
CA ASP A 318 17.36 27.09 -0.84
C ASP A 318 16.64 25.74 -0.91
N GLU A 319 15.38 25.78 -0.48
CA GLU A 319 14.39 24.70 -0.51
C GLU A 319 14.07 24.23 -1.95
N ALA A 320 14.76 24.76 -2.98
CA ALA A 320 14.42 24.67 -4.40
C ALA A 320 15.24 23.65 -5.23
N VAL A 321 16.32 23.05 -4.71
CA VAL A 321 17.13 22.06 -5.47
C VAL A 321 16.74 20.63 -5.08
N ARG A 322 16.18 19.88 -6.03
CA ARG A 322 15.73 18.49 -5.87
C ARG A 322 16.68 17.53 -6.57
N MET A 323 16.86 16.34 -5.98
CA MET A 323 17.49 15.22 -6.69
C MET A 323 16.41 14.41 -7.39
N ILE A 324 16.69 14.05 -8.64
CA ILE A 324 15.79 13.31 -9.51
C ILE A 324 16.60 12.19 -10.13
N GLY A 325 16.09 10.97 -10.04
CA GLY A 325 16.63 9.87 -10.83
C GLY A 325 15.96 9.83 -12.20
N ILE A 326 16.75 9.54 -13.22
CA ILE A 326 16.30 9.54 -14.60
C ILE A 326 16.84 8.29 -15.26
N THR A 327 15.96 7.46 -15.83
CA THR A 327 16.37 6.27 -16.55
C THR A 327 16.34 6.54 -18.06
N LEU A 328 17.41 6.15 -18.74
CA LEU A 328 17.56 6.37 -20.18
C LEU A 328 16.66 5.42 -20.97
N ALA A 329 15.74 5.97 -21.77
CA ALA A 329 14.88 5.19 -22.65
C ALA A 329 15.72 4.48 -23.74
N PRO A 330 15.28 3.30 -24.24
CA PRO A 330 15.99 2.59 -25.31
C PRO A 330 16.17 3.37 -26.60
N THR A 331 15.35 4.39 -26.83
CA THR A 331 15.37 5.27 -28.01
C THR A 331 16.26 6.51 -27.84
N HIS A 332 16.91 6.69 -26.68
CA HIS A 332 17.63 7.92 -26.37
C HIS A 332 18.91 8.09 -27.24
N PRO A 333 19.11 9.25 -27.90
CA PRO A 333 20.20 9.46 -28.87
C PRO A 333 21.62 9.47 -28.27
N ALA A 334 21.73 9.55 -26.94
CA ALA A 334 23.01 9.49 -26.23
C ALA A 334 23.50 8.07 -25.89
N ILE A 335 22.73 7.02 -26.21
CA ILE A 335 23.18 5.63 -26.03
C ILE A 335 24.48 5.40 -26.82
N GLY A 336 25.47 4.79 -26.18
CA GLY A 336 26.79 4.51 -26.74
C GLY A 336 27.80 5.65 -26.61
N ARG A 337 27.37 6.88 -26.29
CA ARG A 337 28.25 8.04 -26.06
C ARG A 337 28.76 8.09 -24.62
N ARG A 338 29.87 8.78 -24.37
CA ARG A 338 30.38 9.00 -23.00
C ARG A 338 29.55 10.09 -22.32
N LEU A 339 29.33 9.97 -21.00
CA LEU A 339 28.55 10.94 -20.23
C LEU A 339 29.05 12.39 -20.41
N ARG A 340 30.36 12.62 -20.45
CA ARG A 340 30.96 13.96 -20.67
C ARG A 340 30.70 14.58 -22.05
N GLU A 341 30.34 13.77 -23.05
CA GLU A 341 30.20 14.18 -24.46
C GLU A 341 28.76 14.56 -24.81
N ILE A 342 27.85 14.57 -23.83
CA ILE A 342 26.43 14.71 -24.11
C ILE A 342 25.98 16.17 -23.98
N PRO A 343 25.44 16.77 -25.06
CA PRO A 343 25.03 18.18 -25.06
C PRO A 343 23.85 18.53 -24.15
N PHE A 344 23.01 17.56 -23.75
CA PHE A 344 21.87 17.87 -22.87
C PHE A 344 22.31 18.34 -21.49
N LEU A 345 23.47 17.84 -21.00
CA LEU A 345 24.06 18.27 -19.73
C LEU A 345 24.57 19.71 -19.79
N SER A 346 24.84 20.25 -20.98
CA SER A 346 25.25 21.64 -21.13
C SER A 346 24.11 22.63 -21.25
N ASN A 347 22.94 22.17 -21.71
CA ASN A 347 21.78 23.03 -22.02
C ASN A 347 20.79 23.14 -20.86
N LEU A 348 20.74 22.14 -19.98
CA LEU A 348 19.87 22.11 -18.81
C LEU A 348 20.65 22.55 -17.56
N GLY A 349 19.99 23.27 -16.65
CA GLY A 349 20.54 23.69 -15.35
C GLY A 349 20.61 22.51 -14.37
N VAL A 350 21.37 21.47 -14.70
CA VAL A 350 21.36 20.21 -13.97
C VAL A 350 22.75 19.66 -13.71
N ARG A 351 22.96 19.07 -12.54
CA ARG A 351 24.24 18.46 -12.15
C ARG A 351 24.07 16.95 -11.98
N VAL A 352 24.83 16.17 -12.76
CA VAL A 352 24.83 14.71 -12.60
C VAL A 352 25.66 14.34 -11.37
N LEU A 353 24.98 13.80 -10.36
CA LEU A 353 25.59 13.33 -9.12
C LEU A 353 26.15 11.91 -9.27
N GLY A 354 25.50 11.04 -10.03
CA GLY A 354 25.99 9.68 -10.23
C GLY A 354 25.27 8.90 -11.32
N LEU A 355 25.85 7.76 -11.68
CA LEU A 355 25.35 6.84 -12.70
C LEU A 355 25.26 5.43 -12.12
N SER A 356 24.08 4.82 -12.20
CA SER A 356 23.81 3.45 -11.81
C SER A 356 23.50 2.60 -13.04
N ARG A 357 23.99 1.36 -13.05
CA ARG A 357 23.69 0.37 -14.08
C ARG A 357 23.14 -0.90 -13.43
N PRO A 358 22.07 -1.50 -13.97
CA PRO A 358 21.56 -2.76 -13.45
C PRO A 358 22.66 -3.84 -13.45
N ARG A 359 22.85 -4.49 -12.29
CA ARG A 359 23.74 -5.65 -12.08
C ARG A 359 25.24 -5.43 -12.31
N HIS A 360 25.67 -4.22 -12.70
CA HIS A 360 27.07 -3.91 -12.99
C HIS A 360 27.44 -2.48 -12.62
N LEU A 361 28.72 -2.25 -12.33
CA LEU A 361 29.28 -0.91 -12.25
C LEU A 361 29.24 -0.26 -13.64
N ALA A 362 28.70 0.96 -13.74
CA ALA A 362 28.42 1.63 -15.01
C ALA A 362 29.68 1.97 -15.83
N GLY A 363 30.86 1.99 -15.20
CA GLY A 363 32.14 2.23 -15.86
C GLY A 363 33.30 2.35 -14.86
N PRO A 364 34.53 2.60 -15.34
CA PRO A 364 35.69 2.81 -14.49
C PRO A 364 35.69 4.18 -13.80
N ASP A 365 35.06 5.19 -14.39
CA ASP A 365 34.85 6.53 -13.84
C ASP A 365 33.51 7.10 -14.34
N LEU A 366 33.01 8.17 -13.70
CA LEU A 366 31.71 8.76 -14.07
C LEU A 366 31.81 9.45 -15.43
N ALA A 367 32.91 10.14 -15.72
CA ALA A 367 33.07 10.94 -16.94
C ALA A 367 33.17 10.12 -18.23
N ASN A 368 33.85 8.97 -18.22
CA ASN A 368 34.04 8.13 -19.42
C ASN A 368 33.09 6.93 -19.49
N ALA A 369 32.17 6.80 -18.53
CA ALA A 369 31.11 5.80 -18.61
C ALA A 369 30.30 6.01 -19.90
N ARG A 370 30.20 4.95 -20.71
CA ARG A 370 29.35 4.93 -21.90
C ARG A 370 27.93 4.60 -21.48
N LEU A 371 26.98 5.44 -21.88
CA LEU A 371 25.57 5.23 -21.57
C LEU A 371 24.99 4.04 -22.34
N ARG A 372 24.13 3.30 -21.66
CA ARG A 372 23.33 2.19 -22.22
C ARG A 372 21.85 2.42 -21.92
N ALA A 373 21.00 1.78 -22.71
CA ALA A 373 19.57 1.72 -22.41
C ALA A 373 19.36 1.11 -21.01
N GLY A 374 18.50 1.74 -20.20
CA GLY A 374 18.23 1.30 -18.83
C GLY A 374 19.27 1.72 -17.78
N ASP A 375 20.30 2.49 -18.15
CA ASP A 375 21.14 3.18 -17.16
C ASP A 375 20.31 4.25 -16.44
N SER A 376 20.52 4.41 -15.13
CA SER A 376 19.86 5.43 -14.30
C SER A 376 20.86 6.50 -13.86
N LEU A 377 20.58 7.76 -14.17
CA LEU A 377 21.33 8.94 -13.74
C LEU A 377 20.66 9.55 -12.50
N LEU A 378 21.44 9.88 -11.48
CA LEU A 378 20.98 10.74 -10.38
C LEU A 378 21.43 12.16 -10.65
N VAL A 379 20.48 13.09 -10.65
CA VAL A 379 20.69 14.47 -11.09
C VAL A 379 20.15 15.44 -10.04
N ALA A 380 20.91 16.47 -9.69
CA ALA A 380 20.41 17.63 -8.94
C ALA A 380 19.91 18.69 -9.92
N ALA A 381 18.66 19.13 -9.75
CA ALA A 381 17.97 20.08 -10.61
C ALA A 381 17.07 21.01 -9.77
N ASP A 382 16.82 22.23 -10.24
CA ASP A 382 15.77 23.09 -9.69
C ASP A 382 14.36 22.65 -10.17
N ASP A 383 13.31 23.21 -9.58
CA ASP A 383 11.92 22.83 -9.87
C ASP A 383 11.51 23.03 -11.35
N GLN A 384 12.14 23.98 -12.05
CA GLN A 384 11.88 24.25 -13.47
C GLN A 384 12.57 23.19 -14.35
N ALA A 385 13.86 22.95 -14.15
CA ALA A 385 14.60 21.92 -14.88
C ALA A 385 14.08 20.50 -14.58
N ALA A 386 13.59 20.27 -13.36
CA ALA A 386 12.89 19.05 -12.97
C ALA A 386 11.65 18.78 -13.83
N SER A 387 10.86 19.81 -14.08
CA SER A 387 9.62 19.72 -14.87
C SER A 387 9.94 19.49 -16.35
N GLU A 388 10.92 20.23 -16.89
CA GLU A 388 11.39 20.05 -18.28
C GLU A 388 11.98 18.64 -18.53
N LEU A 389 12.66 18.06 -17.54
CA LEU A 389 13.17 16.68 -17.59
C LEU A 389 12.04 15.64 -17.57
N ARG A 390 10.93 15.91 -16.88
CA ARG A 390 9.76 15.02 -16.82
C ARG A 390 8.95 15.04 -18.11
N GLU A 391 8.88 16.17 -18.79
CA GLU A 391 8.12 16.34 -20.03
C GLU A 391 8.86 15.85 -21.29
N ASN A 392 10.15 15.53 -21.18
CA ASN A 392 10.96 15.12 -22.32
C ASN A 392 10.82 13.61 -22.61
N ALA A 393 10.21 13.30 -23.76
CA ALA A 393 9.91 11.94 -24.23
C ALA A 393 11.14 11.01 -24.38
N ASN A 394 12.36 11.54 -24.37
CA ASN A 394 13.57 10.71 -24.43
C ASN A 394 14.00 10.15 -23.06
N PHE A 395 13.41 10.64 -21.97
CA PHE A 395 13.70 10.21 -20.61
C PHE A 395 12.49 9.50 -20.01
N ILE A 396 12.76 8.40 -19.31
CA ILE A 396 11.79 7.82 -18.39
C ILE A 396 12.19 8.38 -17.02
N ALA A 397 11.55 9.48 -16.63
CA ALA A 397 11.71 10.04 -15.29
C ALA A 397 11.14 9.02 -14.29
N GLU A 398 12.03 8.27 -13.66
CA GLU A 398 11.70 7.35 -12.59
C GLU A 398 11.95 8.14 -11.30
N ASP A 399 10.89 8.62 -10.64
CA ASP A 399 10.96 9.39 -9.38
C ASP A 399 11.52 8.50 -8.25
N THR A 400 12.81 8.19 -8.34
CA THR A 400 13.56 7.34 -7.41
C THR A 400 13.97 8.13 -6.17
N SER A 401 13.73 9.44 -6.15
CA SER A 401 13.69 10.23 -4.93
C SER A 401 12.31 10.12 -4.29
N GLY A 402 12.03 8.95 -3.69
CA GLY A 402 10.98 8.80 -2.67
C GLY A 402 11.18 9.70 -1.43
N VAL A 403 12.10 10.67 -1.47
CA VAL A 403 12.40 11.63 -0.42
C VAL A 403 11.50 12.86 -0.58
N ARG A 404 10.18 12.65 -0.52
CA ARG A 404 9.30 13.75 -0.10
C ARG A 404 9.48 13.90 1.41
N ARG A 405 10.11 15.00 1.84
CA ARG A 405 10.41 15.24 3.26
C ARG A 405 9.14 15.15 4.12
N TYR A 406 9.14 14.28 5.12
CA TYR A 406 8.02 14.14 6.06
C TYR A 406 7.80 15.41 6.88
N ARG A 407 6.53 15.78 7.12
CA ARG A 407 6.16 16.92 7.99
C ARG A 407 6.13 16.49 9.47
N ARG A 408 7.27 16.00 9.99
CA ARG A 408 7.36 15.36 11.32
C ARG A 408 6.84 16.23 12.48
N HIS A 409 6.98 17.55 12.39
CA HIS A 409 6.47 18.47 13.42
C HIS A 409 4.94 18.47 13.56
N ARG A 410 4.19 17.97 12.56
CA ARG A 410 2.72 17.89 12.58
C ARG A 410 2.16 16.49 12.81
N ALA A 411 3.04 15.49 12.96
CA ALA A 411 2.65 14.13 13.35
C ALA A 411 1.76 14.06 14.60
N PRO A 412 2.02 14.81 15.70
CA PRO A 412 1.15 14.74 16.88
C PRO A 412 -0.25 15.30 16.60
N ILE A 413 -0.39 16.30 15.73
CA ILE A 413 -1.70 16.87 15.37
C ILE A 413 -2.52 15.85 14.58
N ALA A 414 -1.92 15.21 13.58
CA ALA A 414 -2.60 14.18 12.79
C ALA A 414 -3.02 12.99 13.66
N ALA A 415 -2.13 12.51 14.55
CA ALA A 415 -2.43 11.42 15.47
C ALA A 415 -3.51 11.78 16.50
N LEU A 416 -3.44 12.96 17.10
CA LEU A 416 -4.45 13.45 18.05
C LEU A 416 -5.81 13.60 17.36
N THR A 417 -5.84 14.14 16.13
CA THR A 417 -7.08 14.29 15.37
C THR A 417 -7.73 12.95 15.11
N LEU A 418 -6.97 11.96 14.63
CA LEU A 418 -7.47 10.61 14.42
C LEU A 418 -7.97 9.98 15.73
N ALA A 419 -7.23 10.14 16.83
CA ALA A 419 -7.65 9.67 18.14
C ALA A 419 -8.95 10.31 18.62
N LEU A 420 -9.14 11.62 18.41
CA LEU A 420 -10.37 12.33 18.76
C LEU A 420 -11.56 11.88 17.91
N VAL A 421 -11.36 11.64 16.61
CA VAL A 421 -12.41 11.07 15.74
C VAL A 421 -12.84 9.69 16.25
N ILE A 422 -11.88 8.82 16.55
CA ILE A 422 -12.15 7.46 17.05
C ILE A 422 -12.86 7.51 18.41
N LEU A 423 -12.37 8.31 19.36
CA LEU A 423 -12.97 8.45 20.69
C LEU A 423 -14.39 9.06 20.61
N GLY A 424 -14.59 10.10 19.80
CA GLY A 424 -15.90 10.71 19.61
C GLY A 424 -16.92 9.72 19.06
N ALA A 425 -16.50 8.86 18.14
CA ALA A 425 -17.36 7.82 17.58
C ALA A 425 -17.55 6.65 18.56
N ALA A 426 -16.56 6.34 19.40
CA ALA A 426 -16.66 5.35 20.48
C ALA A 426 -17.76 5.70 21.49
N PHE A 427 -17.82 6.97 21.88
CA PHE A 427 -18.82 7.51 22.81
C PHE A 427 -20.13 7.92 22.11
N ASN A 428 -20.28 7.59 20.82
CA ASN A 428 -21.45 7.91 20.00
C ASN A 428 -21.87 9.40 20.08
N VAL A 429 -20.88 10.30 20.12
CA VAL A 429 -21.11 11.76 20.22
C VAL A 429 -21.80 12.27 18.95
N MET A 430 -21.43 11.73 17.80
CA MET A 430 -21.95 12.08 16.49
C MET A 430 -21.65 10.92 15.50
N PRO A 431 -22.41 10.76 14.40
CA PRO A 431 -22.09 9.76 13.39
C PRO A 431 -20.65 9.84 12.87
N VAL A 432 -20.07 8.68 12.57
CA VAL A 432 -18.65 8.53 12.20
C VAL A 432 -18.27 9.41 11.01
N TYR A 433 -19.12 9.48 9.98
CA TYR A 433 -18.87 10.30 8.79
C TYR A 433 -18.67 11.78 9.14
N ALA A 434 -19.44 12.31 10.08
CA ALA A 434 -19.38 13.72 10.46
C ALA A 434 -18.13 14.01 11.31
N LEU A 435 -17.75 13.09 12.21
CA LEU A 435 -16.50 13.21 12.97
C LEU A 435 -15.28 13.13 12.05
N ALA A 436 -15.31 12.23 11.07
CA ALA A 436 -14.25 12.09 10.08
C ALA A 436 -14.09 13.36 9.23
N LEU A 437 -15.19 13.99 8.80
CA LEU A 437 -15.16 15.27 8.08
C LEU A 437 -14.58 16.41 8.93
N LEU A 438 -14.94 16.50 10.21
CA LEU A 438 -14.32 17.46 11.13
C LEU A 438 -12.81 17.19 11.26
N GLY A 439 -12.41 15.92 11.36
CA GLY A 439 -11.00 15.53 11.39
C GLY A 439 -10.24 15.96 10.13
N VAL A 440 -10.84 15.77 8.95
CA VAL A 440 -10.28 16.23 7.66
C VAL A 440 -10.10 17.74 7.66
N ALA A 441 -11.11 18.49 8.13
CA ALA A 441 -11.03 19.95 8.22
C ALA A 441 -9.86 20.40 9.12
N ILE A 442 -9.67 19.75 10.27
CA ILE A 442 -8.56 20.04 11.19
C ILE A 442 -7.21 19.75 10.52
N VAL A 443 -7.06 18.59 9.87
CA VAL A 443 -5.82 18.18 9.19
C VAL A 443 -5.44 19.14 8.06
N LEU A 444 -6.41 19.60 7.27
CA LEU A 444 -6.20 20.55 6.18
C LEU A 444 -5.90 21.95 6.71
N ALA A 445 -6.67 22.45 7.69
CA ALA A 445 -6.45 23.77 8.29
C ALA A 445 -5.09 23.86 8.98
N THR A 446 -4.66 22.77 9.62
CA THR A 446 -3.34 22.67 10.24
C THR A 446 -2.24 22.26 9.26
N ARG A 447 -2.49 22.20 7.94
CA ARG A 447 -1.49 21.85 6.91
C ARG A 447 -0.69 20.58 7.22
N CYS A 448 -1.32 19.61 7.89
CA CYS A 448 -0.76 18.27 8.04
C CYS A 448 -0.69 17.58 6.67
N LEU A 449 -1.66 17.89 5.81
CA LEU A 449 -1.80 17.45 4.43
C LEU A 449 -2.32 18.64 3.61
N ASP A 450 -1.78 18.86 2.41
CA ASP A 450 -2.32 19.89 1.50
C ASP A 450 -3.52 19.35 0.70
N ALA A 451 -4.32 20.22 0.08
CA ALA A 451 -5.53 19.80 -0.66
C ALA A 451 -5.22 18.82 -1.80
N GLU A 452 -4.15 19.06 -2.56
CA GLU A 452 -3.69 18.16 -3.63
C GLU A 452 -3.25 16.80 -3.07
N GLU A 453 -2.55 16.81 -1.94
CA GLU A 453 -2.12 15.59 -1.25
C GLU A 453 -3.32 14.83 -0.66
N ALA A 454 -4.36 15.53 -0.24
CA ALA A 454 -5.61 14.94 0.23
C ALA A 454 -6.37 14.23 -0.88
N TRP A 455 -6.49 14.85 -2.06
CA TRP A 455 -7.06 14.18 -3.23
C TRP A 455 -6.23 12.97 -3.68
N ALA A 456 -4.90 13.09 -3.66
CA ALA A 456 -4.00 11.99 -3.98
C ALA A 456 -4.03 10.85 -2.94
N ALA A 457 -4.44 11.12 -1.71
CA ALA A 457 -4.58 10.11 -0.66
C ALA A 457 -5.84 9.25 -0.82
N ILE A 458 -6.86 9.73 -1.53
CA ILE A 458 -8.10 8.98 -1.77
C ILE A 458 -7.87 7.97 -2.89
N ASP A 459 -8.15 6.69 -2.62
CA ASP A 459 -8.20 5.68 -3.67
C ASP A 459 -9.51 5.81 -4.46
N GLY A 460 -9.43 6.50 -5.59
CA GLY A 460 -10.58 6.71 -6.48
C GLY A 460 -11.19 5.41 -7.00
N ASN A 461 -10.39 4.35 -7.19
CA ASN A 461 -10.91 3.06 -7.64
C ASN A 461 -11.81 2.44 -6.57
N VAL A 462 -11.41 2.52 -5.30
CA VAL A 462 -12.20 1.99 -4.18
C VAL A 462 -13.50 2.79 -4.01
N ILE A 463 -13.44 4.12 -4.04
CA ILE A 463 -14.65 4.96 -3.89
C ILE A 463 -15.65 4.71 -5.02
N VAL A 464 -15.19 4.69 -6.27
CA VAL A 464 -16.06 4.43 -7.42
C VAL A 464 -16.61 3.00 -7.40
N LEU A 465 -15.78 2.02 -7.03
CA LEU A 465 -16.21 0.64 -6.86
C LEU A 465 -17.34 0.53 -5.83
N ILE A 466 -17.22 1.23 -4.70
CA ILE A 466 -18.25 1.23 -3.66
C ILE A 466 -19.55 1.80 -4.19
N PHE A 467 -19.56 2.99 -4.78
CA PHE A 467 -20.78 3.58 -5.33
C PHE A 467 -21.41 2.67 -6.39
N ALA A 468 -20.61 2.08 -7.28
CA ALA A 468 -21.10 1.17 -8.29
C ALA A 468 -21.71 -0.11 -7.68
N MET A 469 -21.09 -0.66 -6.64
CA MET A 469 -21.59 -1.85 -5.96
C MET A 469 -22.83 -1.56 -5.12
N LEU A 470 -22.92 -0.42 -4.44
CA LEU A 470 -24.15 0.02 -3.75
C LEU A 470 -25.31 0.16 -4.75
N ALA A 471 -25.07 0.80 -5.91
CA ALA A 471 -26.06 0.90 -6.97
C ALA A 471 -26.46 -0.48 -7.53
N PHE A 472 -25.50 -1.38 -7.71
CA PHE A 472 -25.77 -2.75 -8.14
C PHE A 472 -26.59 -3.53 -7.10
N GLY A 473 -26.26 -3.40 -5.82
CA GLY A 473 -26.97 -4.02 -4.69
C GLY A 473 -28.41 -3.52 -4.59
N LEU A 474 -28.63 -2.21 -4.66
CA LEU A 474 -29.96 -1.60 -4.70
C LEU A 474 -30.76 -2.06 -5.93
N GLY A 475 -30.10 -2.21 -7.08
CA GLY A 475 -30.71 -2.80 -8.27
C GLY A 475 -31.17 -4.24 -8.05
N LEU A 476 -30.36 -5.05 -7.36
CA LEU A 476 -30.68 -6.45 -7.05
C LEU A 476 -31.86 -6.57 -6.07
N GLU A 477 -31.94 -5.67 -5.09
CA GLU A 477 -33.06 -5.56 -4.17
C GLU A 477 -34.35 -5.19 -4.93
N LYS A 478 -34.31 -4.14 -5.75
CA LYS A 478 -35.46 -3.71 -6.56
C LYS A 478 -35.89 -4.70 -7.63
N ALA A 479 -34.99 -5.56 -8.08
CA ALA A 479 -35.31 -6.67 -8.97
C ALA A 479 -36.05 -7.81 -8.26
N ASP A 480 -36.18 -7.78 -6.92
CA ASP A 480 -36.61 -8.92 -6.08
C ASP A 480 -35.71 -10.16 -6.25
N SER A 481 -34.49 -9.99 -6.80
CA SER A 481 -33.55 -11.10 -7.00
C SER A 481 -33.02 -11.64 -5.67
N VAL A 482 -32.78 -10.76 -4.69
CA VAL A 482 -32.40 -11.17 -3.32
C VAL A 482 -33.48 -12.07 -2.74
N LYS A 483 -34.76 -11.67 -2.89
CA LYS A 483 -35.90 -12.46 -2.41
C LYS A 483 -35.96 -13.84 -3.08
N LEU A 484 -35.71 -13.94 -4.39
CA LEU A 484 -35.67 -15.22 -5.10
C LEU A 484 -34.55 -16.13 -4.58
N ILE A 485 -33.35 -15.59 -4.31
CA ILE A 485 -32.23 -16.35 -3.71
C ILE A 485 -32.65 -16.87 -2.33
N VAL A 486 -33.19 -16.00 -1.48
CA VAL A 486 -33.59 -16.35 -0.12
C VAL A 486 -34.72 -17.39 -0.15
N ASP A 487 -35.78 -17.20 -0.93
CA ASP A 487 -36.90 -18.15 -1.06
C ASP A 487 -36.41 -19.54 -1.51
N THR A 488 -35.36 -19.61 -2.33
CA THR A 488 -34.76 -20.87 -2.81
C THR A 488 -33.90 -21.54 -1.74
N LEU A 489 -33.16 -20.75 -0.95
CA LEU A 489 -32.25 -21.26 0.09
C LEU A 489 -32.96 -21.56 1.41
N SER A 490 -33.99 -20.80 1.77
CA SER A 490 -34.71 -20.90 3.05
C SER A 490 -35.20 -22.31 3.39
N PRO A 491 -35.74 -23.13 2.46
CA PRO A 491 -36.13 -24.51 2.79
C PRO A 491 -34.98 -25.38 3.32
N TRP A 492 -33.75 -25.10 2.90
CA TRP A 492 -32.54 -25.80 3.32
C TRP A 492 -31.97 -25.24 4.63
N MET A 493 -32.35 -24.02 4.98
CA MET A 493 -31.88 -23.30 6.16
C MET A 493 -32.89 -23.35 7.31
N ASN A 494 -34.17 -23.59 7.00
CA ASN A 494 -35.24 -23.74 7.96
C ASN A 494 -35.00 -24.94 8.89
N GLY A 495 -34.94 -24.67 10.19
CA GLY A 495 -34.68 -25.68 11.23
C GLY A 495 -33.20 -25.88 11.57
N LEU A 496 -32.27 -25.19 10.89
CA LEU A 496 -30.86 -25.18 11.31
C LEU A 496 -30.69 -24.34 12.60
N PRO A 497 -29.80 -24.77 13.52
CA PRO A 497 -29.39 -23.93 14.64
C PRO A 497 -28.77 -22.62 14.15
N PRO A 498 -28.93 -21.49 14.88
CA PRO A 498 -28.33 -20.20 14.49
C PRO A 498 -26.83 -20.26 14.20
N LEU A 499 -26.08 -21.07 14.98
CA LEU A 499 -24.66 -21.31 14.74
C LEU A 499 -24.39 -21.95 13.36
N ALA A 500 -25.22 -22.88 12.92
CA ALA A 500 -25.06 -23.52 11.61
C ALA A 500 -25.34 -22.54 10.46
N LEU A 501 -26.28 -21.61 10.64
CA LEU A 501 -26.52 -20.52 9.69
C LEU A 501 -25.30 -19.60 9.58
N ILE A 502 -24.72 -19.20 10.72
CA ILE A 502 -23.49 -18.39 10.78
C ILE A 502 -22.34 -19.11 10.07
N ILE A 503 -22.12 -20.41 10.36
CA ILE A 503 -21.04 -21.20 9.75
C ILE A 503 -21.25 -21.33 8.24
N ALA A 504 -22.47 -21.65 7.79
CA ALA A 504 -22.76 -21.80 6.37
C ALA A 504 -22.54 -20.50 5.60
N LEU A 505 -23.03 -19.39 6.14
CA LEU A 505 -22.86 -18.07 5.54
C LEU A 505 -21.39 -17.64 5.54
N TYR A 506 -20.68 -17.80 6.67
CA TYR A 506 -19.26 -17.51 6.76
C TYR A 506 -18.44 -18.32 5.76
N ALA A 507 -18.70 -19.63 5.66
CA ALA A 507 -17.97 -20.51 4.76
C ALA A 507 -18.23 -20.15 3.28
N ALA A 508 -19.48 -19.84 2.92
CA ALA A 508 -19.83 -19.39 1.58
C ALA A 508 -19.15 -18.05 1.23
N THR A 509 -19.24 -17.06 2.13
CA THR A 509 -18.59 -15.76 1.95
C THR A 509 -17.07 -15.89 1.86
N SER A 510 -16.44 -16.68 2.74
CA SER A 510 -14.99 -16.90 2.72
C SER A 510 -14.54 -17.63 1.45
N ALA A 511 -15.28 -18.64 0.99
CA ALA A 511 -14.97 -19.32 -0.28
C ALA A 511 -15.03 -18.37 -1.49
N LEU A 512 -16.05 -17.50 -1.54
CA LEU A 512 -16.18 -16.50 -2.60
C LEU A 512 -15.05 -15.46 -2.52
N THR A 513 -14.69 -15.00 -1.31
CA THR A 513 -13.65 -13.97 -1.10
C THR A 513 -12.26 -14.43 -1.51
N GLU A 514 -12.00 -15.74 -1.52
CA GLU A 514 -10.72 -16.26 -2.02
C GLU A 514 -10.60 -16.20 -3.55
N THR A 515 -11.74 -16.07 -4.25
CA THR A 515 -11.81 -16.05 -5.72
C THR A 515 -12.14 -14.68 -6.31
N VAL A 516 -12.73 -13.79 -5.50
CA VAL A 516 -13.30 -12.51 -5.91
C VAL A 516 -12.88 -11.46 -4.88
N THR A 517 -12.84 -10.18 -5.27
CA THR A 517 -12.49 -9.11 -4.34
C THR A 517 -13.45 -9.03 -3.15
N ASN A 518 -12.90 -8.86 -1.95
CA ASN A 518 -13.64 -8.78 -0.68
C ASN A 518 -14.82 -7.80 -0.70
N ASN A 519 -14.63 -6.62 -1.29
CA ASN A 519 -15.67 -5.59 -1.37
C ASN A 519 -16.87 -6.04 -2.21
N ALA A 520 -16.64 -6.79 -3.30
CA ALA A 520 -17.72 -7.29 -4.13
C ALA A 520 -18.55 -8.35 -3.41
N VAL A 521 -17.87 -9.29 -2.74
CA VAL A 521 -18.53 -10.35 -1.97
C VAL A 521 -19.33 -9.75 -0.81
N ALA A 522 -18.76 -8.79 -0.08
CA ALA A 522 -19.43 -8.09 1.02
C ALA A 522 -20.77 -7.47 0.61
N VAL A 523 -20.82 -6.75 -0.50
CA VAL A 523 -22.04 -6.07 -0.95
C VAL A 523 -23.14 -7.04 -1.37
N ILE A 524 -22.76 -8.18 -1.96
CA ILE A 524 -23.74 -9.17 -2.43
C ILE A 524 -24.23 -10.04 -1.27
N MET A 525 -23.33 -10.45 -0.38
CA MET A 525 -23.67 -11.35 0.72
C MET A 525 -24.44 -10.66 1.84
N THR A 526 -24.29 -9.33 2.02
CA THR A 526 -24.97 -8.60 3.10
C THR A 526 -26.51 -8.60 2.96
N PRO A 527 -27.11 -8.23 1.82
CA PRO A 527 -28.57 -8.29 1.65
C PRO A 527 -29.09 -9.74 1.71
N ILE A 528 -28.32 -10.71 1.22
CA ILE A 528 -28.66 -12.13 1.31
C ILE A 528 -28.71 -12.58 2.78
N ALA A 529 -27.72 -12.19 3.59
CA ALA A 529 -27.68 -12.46 5.02
C ALA A 529 -28.89 -11.88 5.76
N ILE A 530 -29.25 -10.63 5.45
CA ILE A 530 -30.42 -9.95 6.04
C ILE A 530 -31.72 -10.64 5.64
N GLY A 531 -31.87 -11.01 4.37
CA GLY A 531 -33.06 -11.71 3.88
C GLY A 531 -33.22 -13.10 4.51
N ILE A 532 -32.14 -13.86 4.62
CA ILE A 532 -32.12 -15.16 5.31
C ILE A 532 -32.54 -15.00 6.78
N ALA A 533 -32.05 -13.95 7.45
CA ALA A 533 -32.40 -13.68 8.83
C ALA A 533 -33.91 -13.43 9.00
N GLY A 534 -34.47 -12.60 8.12
CA GLY A 534 -35.91 -12.27 8.12
C GLY A 534 -36.80 -13.50 7.90
N GLN A 535 -36.42 -14.43 7.02
CA GLN A 535 -37.20 -15.65 6.78
C GLN A 535 -37.01 -16.71 7.88
N SER A 536 -35.81 -16.79 8.44
CA SER A 536 -35.49 -17.77 9.50
C SER A 536 -35.94 -17.32 10.88
N GLY A 537 -36.42 -16.07 11.03
CA GLY A 537 -36.84 -15.49 12.30
C GLY A 537 -35.68 -15.24 13.28
N VAL A 538 -34.45 -15.14 12.78
CA VAL A 538 -33.24 -14.85 13.60
C VAL A 538 -32.83 -13.39 13.42
N ASP A 539 -32.04 -12.87 14.36
CA ASP A 539 -31.46 -11.54 14.21
C ASP A 539 -30.50 -11.52 13.00
N ALA A 540 -30.59 -10.47 12.18
CA ALA A 540 -29.72 -10.27 11.02
C ALA A 540 -28.32 -9.82 11.45
N ARG A 541 -28.19 -9.16 12.61
CA ARG A 541 -26.94 -8.54 13.04
C ARG A 541 -25.77 -9.54 13.16
N PRO A 542 -25.92 -10.73 13.79
CA PRO A 542 -24.86 -11.74 13.82
C PRO A 542 -24.46 -12.27 12.44
N LEU A 543 -25.41 -12.40 11.52
CA LEU A 543 -25.16 -12.87 10.15
C LEU A 543 -24.42 -11.82 9.32
N VAL A 544 -24.76 -10.54 9.48
CA VAL A 544 -24.03 -9.43 8.85
C VAL A 544 -22.61 -9.34 9.40
N ILE A 545 -22.42 -9.52 10.71
CA ILE A 545 -21.07 -9.61 11.31
C ILE A 545 -20.31 -10.80 10.70
N ALA A 546 -20.95 -11.97 10.53
CA ALA A 546 -20.31 -13.11 9.86
C ALA A 546 -19.82 -12.76 8.44
N VAL A 547 -20.60 -11.99 7.68
CA VAL A 547 -20.19 -11.49 6.34
C VAL A 547 -19.00 -10.51 6.45
N MET A 548 -19.01 -9.56 7.39
CA MET A 548 -17.90 -8.62 7.61
C MET A 548 -16.56 -9.36 7.81
N PHE A 549 -16.56 -10.35 8.69
CA PHE A 549 -15.37 -11.13 9.00
C PHE A 549 -14.98 -12.08 7.86
N ALA A 550 -15.94 -12.81 7.29
CA ALA A 550 -15.67 -13.76 6.23
C ALA A 550 -15.17 -13.10 4.95
N ALA A 551 -15.70 -11.91 4.59
CA ALA A 551 -15.24 -11.15 3.44
C ALA A 551 -13.81 -10.58 3.66
N SER A 552 -13.40 -10.38 4.91
CA SER A 552 -12.04 -9.94 5.23
C SER A 552 -11.05 -11.10 5.34
N ALA A 553 -11.53 -12.32 5.62
CA ALA A 553 -10.73 -13.52 5.83
C ALA A 553 -10.30 -14.18 4.49
N SER A 554 -9.52 -13.45 3.68
CA SER A 554 -8.78 -14.02 2.55
C SER A 554 -7.34 -14.32 2.98
N PHE A 555 -7.06 -15.58 3.26
CA PHE A 555 -5.72 -16.04 3.63
C PHE A 555 -5.15 -17.01 2.59
N ALA A 556 -5.98 -17.82 1.95
CA ALA A 556 -5.53 -18.91 1.08
C ALA A 556 -4.98 -18.42 -0.27
N THR A 557 -5.38 -17.24 -0.75
CA THR A 557 -4.90 -16.69 -2.03
C THR A 557 -4.16 -15.36 -1.89
N PRO A 558 -3.15 -15.11 -2.75
CA PRO A 558 -2.43 -13.83 -2.78
C PRO A 558 -3.23 -12.70 -3.45
N ILE A 559 -4.33 -13.02 -4.15
CA ILE A 559 -5.08 -12.06 -4.95
C ILE A 559 -6.34 -11.57 -4.21
N GLY A 560 -6.89 -12.36 -3.28
CA GLY A 560 -8.13 -11.98 -2.58
C GLY A 560 -7.99 -10.73 -1.69
N TYR A 561 -6.78 -10.36 -1.26
CA TYR A 561 -6.55 -9.14 -0.47
C TYR A 561 -5.34 -8.35 -0.99
N GLN A 562 -5.47 -7.02 -1.11
CA GLN A 562 -4.40 -6.13 -1.63
C GLN A 562 -3.08 -6.26 -0.86
N THR A 563 -3.12 -6.35 0.47
CA THR A 563 -1.92 -6.57 1.31
C THR A 563 -1.25 -7.90 1.04
N ASN A 564 -2.02 -8.95 0.75
CA ASN A 564 -1.47 -10.23 0.33
C ASN A 564 -0.76 -10.10 -1.02
N THR A 565 -1.34 -9.36 -1.97
CA THR A 565 -0.70 -9.10 -3.27
C THR A 565 0.60 -8.33 -3.13
N MET A 566 0.63 -7.29 -2.27
CA MET A 566 1.85 -6.53 -2.00
C MET A 566 2.96 -7.40 -1.40
N VAL A 567 2.61 -8.25 -0.42
CA VAL A 567 3.56 -9.18 0.19
C VAL A 567 4.03 -10.26 -0.78
N TYR A 568 3.12 -10.77 -1.61
CA TYR A 568 3.41 -11.72 -2.67
C TYR A 568 4.39 -11.15 -3.71
N ALA A 569 4.22 -9.88 -4.10
CA ALA A 569 5.14 -9.19 -5.00
C ALA A 569 6.47 -8.83 -4.31
N ALA A 570 6.44 -8.54 -3.01
CA ALA A 570 7.60 -8.11 -2.26
C ALA A 570 8.58 -9.25 -1.98
N ALA A 571 8.17 -10.51 -1.92
CA ALA A 571 9.07 -11.63 -1.67
C ALA A 571 8.83 -12.78 -2.65
N ASP A 572 9.79 -13.70 -2.76
CA ASP A 572 9.69 -14.86 -3.67
C ASP A 572 8.71 -15.92 -3.14
N TYR A 573 7.44 -15.53 -2.98
CA TYR A 573 6.34 -16.42 -2.62
C TYR A 573 5.79 -17.11 -3.85
N ARG A 574 5.42 -18.38 -3.67
CA ARG A 574 4.62 -19.12 -4.65
C ARG A 574 3.17 -19.12 -4.17
N PHE A 575 2.22 -19.24 -5.09
CA PHE A 575 0.80 -19.37 -4.75
C PHE A 575 0.55 -20.49 -3.72
N ALA A 576 1.25 -21.62 -3.86
CA ALA A 576 1.17 -22.74 -2.92
C ALA A 576 1.63 -22.38 -1.50
N ASP A 577 2.46 -21.36 -1.30
CA ASP A 577 2.89 -20.93 0.03
C ASP A 577 1.74 -20.24 0.79
N PHE A 578 0.88 -19.48 0.08
CA PHE A 578 -0.35 -18.90 0.66
C PHE A 578 -1.36 -19.98 1.01
N VAL A 579 -1.62 -20.94 0.11
CA VAL A 579 -2.60 -22.02 0.36
C VAL A 579 -2.21 -22.85 1.59
N LYS A 580 -0.92 -23.18 1.76
CA LYS A 580 -0.43 -24.04 2.86
C LYS A 580 -0.74 -23.49 4.25
N ILE A 581 -0.56 -22.19 4.47
CA ILE A 581 -0.82 -21.56 5.77
C ILE A 581 -2.23 -20.94 5.82
N GLY A 582 -2.71 -20.43 4.70
CA GLY A 582 -4.00 -19.74 4.60
C GLY A 582 -5.20 -20.66 4.75
N LEU A 583 -5.16 -21.89 4.22
CA LEU A 583 -6.29 -22.82 4.40
C LEU A 583 -6.49 -23.23 5.87
N PRO A 584 -5.44 -23.63 6.63
CA PRO A 584 -5.56 -23.82 8.08
C PRO A 584 -6.06 -22.57 8.82
N MET A 585 -5.58 -21.38 8.42
CA MET A 585 -6.02 -20.11 8.99
C MET A 585 -7.53 -19.88 8.76
N ASN A 586 -8.05 -20.08 7.55
CA ASN A 586 -9.47 -19.93 7.25
C ASN A 586 -10.34 -20.84 8.13
N ILE A 587 -9.91 -22.09 8.34
CA ILE A 587 -10.66 -23.06 9.14
C ILE A 587 -10.62 -22.69 10.63
N ILE A 588 -9.43 -22.42 11.18
CA ILE A 588 -9.26 -22.17 12.62
C ILE A 588 -9.85 -20.81 13.01
N VAL A 589 -9.49 -19.75 12.29
CA VAL A 589 -10.00 -18.40 12.54
C VAL A 589 -11.49 -18.35 12.22
N GLY A 590 -11.94 -18.96 11.12
CA GLY A 590 -13.36 -18.98 10.76
C GLY A 590 -14.21 -19.69 11.81
N GLY A 591 -13.77 -20.87 12.28
CA GLY A 591 -14.44 -21.59 13.36
C GLY A 591 -14.47 -20.79 14.67
N ALA A 592 -13.34 -20.20 15.07
CA ALA A 592 -13.26 -19.36 16.27
C ALA A 592 -14.14 -18.11 16.16
N THR A 593 -14.19 -17.49 14.99
CA THR A 593 -15.02 -16.30 14.72
C THR A 593 -16.50 -16.65 14.75
N CYS A 594 -16.92 -17.74 14.10
CA CYS A 594 -18.31 -18.20 14.14
C CYS A 594 -18.77 -18.52 15.56
N ALA A 595 -17.92 -19.20 16.35
CA ALA A 595 -18.20 -19.48 17.75
C ALA A 595 -18.29 -18.20 18.59
N ALA A 596 -17.39 -17.24 18.36
CA ALA A 596 -17.40 -15.96 19.03
C ALA A 596 -18.66 -15.15 18.73
N ILE A 597 -19.10 -15.11 17.46
CA ILE A 597 -20.36 -14.49 17.06
C ILE A 597 -21.50 -15.13 17.84
N TYR A 598 -21.67 -16.46 17.76
CA TYR A 598 -22.77 -17.15 18.44
C TYR A 598 -22.82 -16.96 19.98
N VAL A 599 -21.67 -16.78 20.64
CA VAL A 599 -21.60 -16.61 22.10
C VAL A 599 -21.76 -15.15 22.53
N LEU A 600 -21.31 -14.19 21.70
CA LEU A 600 -21.21 -12.77 22.08
C LEU A 600 -22.32 -11.89 21.50
N THR A 601 -23.05 -12.38 20.49
CA THR A 601 -24.17 -11.70 19.83
C THR A 601 -25.37 -12.63 19.78
#